data_AF-A0A4Q1D195-F1
#
_entry.id   AF-A0A4Q1D195-F1
#
_cell.length_a   1.000
_cell.length_b   1.000
_cell.length_c   1.000
_cell.angle_alpha   90.00
_cell.angle_beta   90.00
_cell.angle_gamma   90.00
#
_symmetry.space_group_name_H-M   'P 1'
#
loop_
_entity.id
_entity.type
_entity.pdbx_description
1 polymer ?
#
loop_
_entity_poly.entity_id
_entity_poly.type
_entity_poly.pdbx_seq_one_letter_code
_entity_poly.pdbx_strand_id
1 'polypeptide(L)'
;MTCIFLCATSIVSAQGYSWMNIADSFYSQGRYFEASVYCERVLFAQEGGRATEEAVFLKIQCYKQQREYLKIPRFIQTVQQLFSADSLQQALAYETALAYYLAGDFDNALAVADRAVLRFAGANVERWASLLRILSLNELRRWDDAAAIAGKAGFLSDSVQYCYARQPHLKSEDKAAWLATFIPGGGHFYAGRAAEGLASIGIQALGVYYGIISWQQKHYISAWLVGGGIAGSFHLGGVRRAQELVRIYNNRKAAAFNEQVKLQLLRSF
;
A
#
# COMPACT_ATOMS: atom_id res chain seq x y z
N MET A 1 27.72 -56.39 -30.07
CA MET A 1 27.34 -56.27 -28.65
C MET A 1 28.57 -55.97 -27.84
N THR A 2 28.70 -54.73 -27.36
CA THR A 2 29.37 -54.35 -26.11
C THR A 2 29.09 -52.86 -25.89
N CYS A 3 28.33 -52.55 -24.85
CA CYS A 3 28.20 -51.22 -24.30
C CYS A 3 29.51 -50.82 -23.62
N ILE A 4 29.95 -49.57 -23.79
CA ILE A 4 30.81 -48.90 -22.80
C ILE A 4 30.13 -47.58 -22.45
N PHE A 5 29.63 -47.56 -21.22
CA PHE A 5 29.03 -46.43 -20.51
C PHE A 5 30.06 -45.33 -20.23
N LEU A 6 29.61 -44.08 -20.32
CA LEU A 6 29.67 -43.04 -19.27
C LEU A 6 30.85 -43.14 -18.28
N CYS A 7 31.80 -42.20 -18.37
CA CYS A 7 32.61 -41.68 -17.25
C CYS A 7 33.59 -40.61 -17.75
N ALA A 8 33.10 -39.37 -17.99
CA ALA A 8 33.99 -38.24 -18.26
C ALA A 8 33.44 -36.91 -17.73
N THR A 9 32.84 -36.91 -16.55
CA THR A 9 32.70 -35.69 -15.73
C THR A 9 32.75 -36.07 -14.25
N SER A 10 33.92 -36.53 -13.81
CA SER A 10 34.21 -36.70 -12.40
C SER A 10 35.32 -35.73 -12.03
N ILE A 11 35.01 -34.87 -11.05
CA ILE A 11 35.96 -34.21 -10.15
C ILE A 11 36.63 -32.96 -10.75
N VAL A 12 35.83 -31.88 -10.89
CA VAL A 12 36.35 -30.60 -10.40
C VAL A 12 36.22 -30.69 -8.88
N SER A 13 37.33 -30.95 -8.20
CA SER A 13 37.45 -30.64 -6.79
C SER A 13 36.98 -29.20 -6.60
N ALA A 14 35.83 -29.04 -5.92
CA ALA A 14 35.29 -27.75 -5.54
C ALA A 14 36.39 -26.96 -4.83
N GLN A 15 36.97 -25.99 -5.53
CA GLN A 15 37.67 -24.91 -4.87
C GLN A 15 36.68 -24.34 -3.86
N GLY A 16 37.11 -24.20 -2.60
CA GLY A 16 36.29 -23.85 -1.43
C GLY A 16 35.69 -22.45 -1.52
N TYR A 17 34.81 -22.23 -2.50
CA TYR A 17 34.00 -21.05 -2.64
C TYR A 17 32.73 -21.28 -1.85
N SER A 18 32.58 -20.52 -0.77
CA SER A 18 31.29 -20.38 -0.12
C SER A 18 30.33 -19.70 -1.11
N TRP A 19 29.27 -20.41 -1.53
CA TRP A 19 28.21 -19.84 -2.38
C TRP A 19 27.57 -18.60 -1.73
N MET A 20 27.61 -18.54 -0.40
CA MET A 20 27.18 -17.37 0.37
C MET A 20 28.06 -16.15 0.06
N ASN A 21 29.39 -16.29 0.04
CA ASN A 21 30.29 -15.18 -0.30
C ASN A 21 30.06 -14.63 -1.71
N ILE A 22 29.67 -15.52 -2.64
CA ILE A 22 29.31 -15.14 -4.00
C ILE A 22 28.00 -14.34 -3.99
N ALA A 23 26.98 -14.82 -3.26
CA ALA A 23 25.71 -14.11 -3.10
C ALA A 23 25.92 -12.70 -2.51
N ASP A 24 26.73 -12.57 -1.46
CA ASP A 24 27.09 -11.29 -0.85
C ASP A 24 27.81 -10.35 -1.84
N SER A 25 28.73 -10.90 -2.65
CA SER A 25 29.42 -10.12 -3.68
C SER A 25 28.44 -9.54 -4.70
N PHE A 26 27.52 -10.35 -5.23
CA PHE A 26 26.48 -9.86 -6.15
C PHE A 26 25.56 -8.84 -5.47
N TYR A 27 25.17 -9.06 -4.21
CA TYR A 27 24.34 -8.12 -3.48
C TYR A 27 25.02 -6.75 -3.32
N SER A 28 26.31 -6.74 -2.97
CA SER A 28 27.09 -5.50 -2.82
C SER A 28 27.26 -4.72 -4.14
N GLN A 29 27.16 -5.40 -5.28
CA GLN A 29 27.19 -4.80 -6.63
C GLN A 29 25.81 -4.31 -7.10
N GLY A 30 24.76 -4.43 -6.28
CA GLY A 30 23.39 -4.11 -6.67
C GLY A 30 22.74 -5.15 -7.58
N ARG A 31 23.38 -6.31 -7.77
CA ARG A 31 22.90 -7.41 -8.62
C ARG A 31 22.01 -8.35 -7.82
N TYR A 32 20.87 -7.82 -7.38
CA TYR A 32 19.98 -8.47 -6.41
C TYR A 32 19.32 -9.74 -6.94
N PHE A 33 19.02 -9.79 -8.23
CA PHE A 33 18.46 -10.99 -8.85
C PHE A 33 19.46 -12.14 -8.79
N GLU A 34 20.70 -11.91 -9.26
CA GLU A 34 21.75 -12.92 -9.23
C GLU A 34 22.10 -13.34 -7.80
N ALA A 35 22.21 -12.39 -6.87
CA ALA A 35 22.40 -12.69 -5.45
C ALA A 35 21.30 -13.63 -4.93
N SER A 36 20.04 -13.39 -5.28
CA SER A 36 18.92 -14.24 -4.86
C SER A 36 19.00 -15.67 -5.43
N VAL A 37 19.54 -15.84 -6.64
CA VAL A 37 19.77 -17.17 -7.26
C VAL A 37 20.89 -17.92 -6.53
N TYR A 38 21.96 -17.22 -6.12
CA TYR A 38 23.01 -17.86 -5.32
C TYR A 38 22.54 -18.23 -3.91
N CYS A 39 21.65 -17.42 -3.29
CA CYS A 39 20.99 -17.83 -2.06
C CYS A 39 20.18 -19.13 -2.24
N GLU A 40 19.44 -19.29 -3.36
CA GLU A 40 18.74 -20.55 -3.65
C GLU A 40 19.69 -21.73 -3.74
N ARG A 41 20.89 -21.54 -4.30
CA ARG A 41 21.90 -22.58 -4.38
C ARG A 41 22.39 -23.01 -2.98
N VAL A 42 22.60 -22.06 -2.07
CA VAL A 42 22.92 -22.36 -0.65
C VAL A 42 21.79 -23.16 0.00
N LEU A 43 20.54 -22.72 -0.18
CA LEU A 43 19.38 -23.38 0.40
C LEU A 43 19.13 -24.79 -0.18
N PHE A 44 19.42 -24.99 -1.47
CA PHE A 44 19.31 -26.27 -2.14
C PHE A 44 20.37 -27.27 -1.65
N ALA A 45 21.60 -26.81 -1.40
CA ALA A 45 22.68 -27.64 -0.88
C ALA A 45 22.41 -28.14 0.55
N GLN A 46 21.45 -27.53 1.27
CA GLN A 46 21.02 -27.89 2.63
C GLN A 46 22.18 -28.10 3.60
N GLU A 47 23.19 -27.22 3.55
CA GLU A 47 24.36 -27.30 4.43
C GLU A 47 23.99 -27.13 5.93
N GLY A 48 22.78 -26.65 6.22
CA GLY A 48 22.27 -26.48 7.58
C GLY A 48 23.01 -25.36 8.34
N GLY A 49 22.47 -24.98 9.50
CA GLY A 49 23.12 -23.98 10.36
C GLY A 49 23.18 -22.58 9.76
N ARG A 50 24.27 -21.86 10.06
CA ARG A 50 24.41 -20.41 9.85
C ARG A 50 24.29 -19.97 8.39
N ALA A 51 24.84 -20.74 7.45
CA ALA A 51 24.79 -20.39 6.02
C ALA A 51 23.34 -20.39 5.48
N THR A 52 22.48 -21.29 5.98
CA THR A 52 21.06 -21.31 5.63
C THR A 52 20.34 -20.07 6.14
N GLU A 53 20.59 -19.66 7.39
CA GLU A 53 20.02 -18.44 7.96
C GLU A 53 20.43 -17.21 7.16
N GLU A 54 21.74 -17.06 6.89
CA GLU A 54 22.30 -15.96 6.10
C GLU A 54 21.70 -15.91 4.69
N ALA A 55 21.58 -17.05 4.01
CA ALA A 55 20.98 -17.11 2.68
C ALA A 55 19.49 -16.74 2.66
N VAL A 56 18.71 -17.17 3.67
CA VAL A 56 17.29 -16.78 3.80
C VAL A 56 17.17 -15.27 3.96
N PHE A 57 17.89 -14.68 4.90
CA PHE A 57 17.78 -13.24 5.15
C PHE A 57 18.32 -12.42 3.98
N LEU A 58 19.44 -12.81 3.37
CA LEU A 58 19.97 -12.11 2.19
C LEU A 58 18.97 -12.15 1.03
N LYS A 59 18.30 -13.29 0.80
CA LYS A 59 17.29 -13.40 -0.24
C LYS A 59 16.07 -12.51 0.04
N ILE A 60 15.64 -12.40 1.30
CA ILE A 60 14.59 -11.44 1.69
C ILE A 60 15.03 -10.01 1.37
N GLN A 61 16.28 -9.62 1.69
CA GLN A 61 16.79 -8.30 1.33
C GLN A 61 16.83 -8.10 -0.19
N CYS A 62 17.24 -9.10 -0.96
CA CYS A 62 17.22 -9.05 -2.43
C CYS A 62 15.82 -8.73 -2.97
N TYR A 63 14.77 -9.38 -2.44
CA TYR A 63 13.39 -9.08 -2.84
C TYR A 63 12.96 -7.66 -2.45
N LYS A 64 13.36 -7.16 -1.27
CA LYS A 64 13.07 -5.77 -0.87
C LYS A 64 13.70 -4.75 -1.82
N GLN A 65 14.95 -4.96 -2.21
CA GLN A 65 15.66 -4.05 -3.12
C GLN A 65 15.03 -4.06 -4.53
N GLN A 66 14.51 -5.21 -4.96
CA GLN A 66 13.77 -5.34 -6.22
C GLN A 66 12.32 -4.85 -6.12
N ARG A 67 11.85 -4.41 -4.94
CA ARG A 67 10.46 -4.03 -4.63
C ARG A 67 9.45 -5.16 -4.87
N GLU A 68 9.90 -6.40 -4.83
CA GLU A 68 9.07 -7.60 -5.02
C GLU A 68 8.52 -8.10 -3.68
N TYR A 69 7.86 -7.21 -2.93
CA TYR A 69 7.48 -7.46 -1.54
C TYR A 69 6.59 -8.69 -1.36
N LEU A 70 5.65 -8.94 -2.29
CA LEU A 70 4.74 -10.10 -2.21
C LEU A 70 5.44 -11.46 -2.44
N LYS A 71 6.68 -11.49 -2.95
CA LYS A 71 7.47 -12.74 -3.01
C LYS A 71 8.02 -13.14 -1.65
N ILE A 72 8.20 -12.20 -0.72
CA ILE A 72 8.77 -12.45 0.61
C ILE A 72 7.88 -13.39 1.43
N PRO A 73 6.57 -13.12 1.65
CA PRO A 73 5.72 -14.03 2.42
C PRO A 73 5.66 -15.45 1.85
N ARG A 74 5.61 -15.58 0.51
CA ARG A 74 5.59 -16.88 -0.18
C ARG A 74 6.90 -17.62 0.06
N PHE A 75 8.03 -16.95 -0.07
CA PHE A 75 9.33 -17.52 0.20
C PHE A 75 9.47 -17.93 1.68
N ILE A 76 9.11 -17.06 2.62
CA ILE A 76 9.14 -17.36 4.06
C ILE A 76 8.29 -18.58 4.38
N GLN A 77 7.10 -18.72 3.78
CA GLN A 77 6.25 -19.90 3.97
C GLN A 77 6.95 -21.20 3.57
N THR A 78 7.82 -21.18 2.55
CA THR A 78 8.59 -22.36 2.11
C THR A 78 9.76 -22.70 3.03
N VAL A 79 10.37 -21.71 3.71
CA VAL A 79 11.60 -21.92 4.51
C VAL A 79 11.35 -21.89 6.02
N GLN A 80 10.18 -21.45 6.49
CA GLN A 80 9.90 -21.30 7.92
C GLN A 80 10.08 -22.59 8.72
N GLN A 81 9.86 -23.76 8.10
CA GLN A 81 10.02 -25.06 8.74
C GLN A 81 11.49 -25.43 9.00
N LEU A 82 12.43 -24.74 8.34
CA LEU A 82 13.87 -24.92 8.56
C LEU A 82 14.32 -24.33 9.91
N PHE A 83 13.50 -23.48 10.54
CA PHE A 83 13.85 -22.77 11.76
C PHE A 83 12.94 -23.18 12.93
N SER A 84 13.53 -23.74 13.97
CA SER A 84 12.85 -24.06 15.23
C SER A 84 13.03 -22.99 16.30
N ALA A 85 14.06 -22.15 16.20
CA ALA A 85 14.33 -21.10 17.17
C ALA A 85 13.29 -19.97 17.07
N ASP A 86 12.67 -19.64 18.21
CA ASP A 86 11.66 -18.58 18.29
C ASP A 86 12.19 -17.22 17.83
N SER A 87 13.46 -16.91 18.09
CA SER A 87 14.08 -15.65 17.65
C SER A 87 14.09 -15.49 16.12
N LEU A 88 14.39 -16.56 15.39
CA LEU A 88 14.37 -16.57 13.92
C LEU A 88 12.94 -16.51 13.39
N GLN A 89 12.02 -17.26 14.00
CA GLN A 89 10.61 -17.21 13.62
C GLN A 89 9.99 -15.82 13.86
N GLN A 90 10.38 -15.12 14.93
CA GLN A 90 10.01 -13.74 15.19
C GLN A 90 10.53 -12.79 14.11
N ALA A 91 11.81 -12.93 13.72
CA ALA A 91 12.40 -12.12 12.65
C ALA A 91 11.69 -12.35 11.31
N LEU A 92 11.36 -13.60 10.96
CA LEU A 92 10.59 -13.91 9.75
C LEU A 92 9.16 -13.37 9.81
N ALA A 93 8.51 -13.37 10.97
CA ALA A 93 7.19 -12.78 11.15
C ALA A 93 7.22 -11.26 10.94
N TYR A 94 8.23 -10.58 11.48
CA TYR A 94 8.47 -9.15 11.24
C TYR A 94 8.67 -8.89 9.74
N GLU A 95 9.55 -9.65 9.08
CA GLU A 95 9.83 -9.51 7.65
C GLU A 95 8.58 -9.72 6.78
N THR A 96 7.74 -10.68 7.16
CA THR A 96 6.47 -10.95 6.48
C THR A 96 5.48 -9.79 6.65
N ALA A 97 5.30 -9.29 7.87
CA ALA A 97 4.39 -8.18 8.15
C ALA A 97 4.83 -6.89 7.44
N LEU A 98 6.13 -6.60 7.48
CA LEU A 98 6.72 -5.46 6.79
C LEU A 98 6.54 -5.57 5.27
N ALA A 99 6.74 -6.75 4.70
CA ALA A 99 6.56 -6.97 3.27
C ALA A 99 5.11 -6.73 2.82
N TYR A 100 4.12 -7.21 3.58
CA TYR A 100 2.72 -6.92 3.29
C TYR A 100 2.41 -5.42 3.38
N TYR A 101 2.92 -4.74 4.41
CA TYR A 101 2.75 -3.28 4.53
C TYR A 101 3.34 -2.54 3.32
N LEU A 102 4.57 -2.87 2.91
CA LEU A 102 5.24 -2.25 1.76
C LEU A 102 4.57 -2.58 0.42
N ALA A 103 3.87 -3.71 0.33
CA ALA A 103 3.04 -4.08 -0.81
C ALA A 103 1.69 -3.34 -0.87
N GLY A 104 1.31 -2.61 0.18
CA GLY A 104 -0.01 -2.00 0.32
C GLY A 104 -1.11 -2.97 0.76
N ASP A 105 -0.74 -4.17 1.20
CA ASP A 105 -1.66 -5.21 1.68
C ASP A 105 -1.78 -5.10 3.21
N PHE A 106 -2.47 -4.04 3.65
CA PHE A 106 -2.53 -3.65 5.06
C PHE A 106 -3.29 -4.64 5.94
N ASP A 107 -4.31 -5.33 5.39
CA ASP A 107 -5.05 -6.35 6.12
C ASP A 107 -4.17 -7.56 6.45
N ASN A 108 -3.36 -8.04 5.49
CA ASN A 108 -2.42 -9.13 5.78
C ASN A 108 -1.28 -8.70 6.70
N ALA A 109 -0.80 -7.45 6.59
CA ALA A 109 0.18 -6.90 7.52
C ALA A 109 -0.36 -6.92 8.97
N LEU A 110 -1.62 -6.51 9.16
CA LEU A 110 -2.29 -6.58 10.46
C LEU A 110 -2.41 -8.01 10.96
N ALA A 111 -2.90 -8.93 10.12
CA ALA A 111 -3.11 -10.33 10.52
C ALA A 111 -1.80 -11.02 10.92
N VAL A 112 -0.67 -10.68 10.30
CA VAL A 112 0.64 -11.22 10.70
C VAL A 112 1.12 -10.59 12.02
N ALA A 113 0.98 -9.27 12.17
CA ALA A 113 1.38 -8.57 13.39
C ALA A 113 0.57 -9.04 14.62
N ASP A 114 -0.76 -9.21 14.48
CA ASP A 114 -1.62 -9.73 15.54
C ASP A 114 -1.23 -11.16 15.95
N ARG A 115 -0.98 -12.04 14.97
CA ARG A 115 -0.51 -13.41 15.24
C ARG A 115 0.85 -13.42 15.93
N ALA A 116 1.74 -12.49 15.59
CA ALA A 116 3.07 -12.43 16.21
C ALA A 116 2.98 -12.08 17.70
N VAL A 117 2.13 -11.14 18.09
CA VAL A 117 1.91 -10.78 19.51
C VAL A 117 1.29 -11.94 20.29
N LEU A 118 0.40 -12.73 19.68
CA LEU A 118 -0.20 -13.91 20.32
C LEU A 118 0.78 -15.08 20.45
N ARG A 119 1.67 -15.25 19.47
CA ARG A 119 2.60 -16.38 19.38
C ARG A 119 3.88 -16.16 20.19
N PHE A 120 4.37 -14.93 20.21
CA PHE A 120 5.68 -14.60 20.77
C PHE A 120 5.54 -13.59 21.90
N ALA A 121 6.06 -13.93 23.08
CA ALA A 121 6.18 -13.00 24.18
C ALA A 121 7.43 -12.14 24.02
N GLY A 122 7.33 -10.84 24.31
CA GLY A 122 8.48 -9.96 24.44
C GLY A 122 8.25 -8.54 23.96
N ALA A 123 8.86 -7.59 24.67
CA ALA A 123 8.73 -6.15 24.39
C ALA A 123 9.14 -5.76 22.96
N ASN A 124 10.09 -6.48 22.35
CA ASN A 124 10.50 -6.22 20.98
C ASN A 124 9.38 -6.57 19.97
N VAL A 125 8.70 -7.71 20.17
CA VAL A 125 7.58 -8.13 19.31
C VAL A 125 6.42 -7.17 19.45
N GLU A 126 6.05 -6.84 20.69
CA GLU A 126 5.00 -5.85 20.95
C GLU A 126 5.31 -4.51 20.29
N ARG A 127 6.56 -4.07 20.32
CA ARG A 127 7.00 -2.81 19.72
C ARG A 127 6.82 -2.79 18.21
N TRP A 128 7.47 -3.70 17.47
CA TRP A 128 7.38 -3.68 16.01
C TRP A 128 5.97 -4.01 15.52
N ALA A 129 5.25 -4.91 16.19
CA ALA A 129 3.90 -5.28 15.81
C ALA A 129 2.94 -4.10 16.02
N SER A 130 3.04 -3.39 17.15
CA SER A 130 2.22 -2.20 17.39
C SER A 130 2.46 -1.12 16.32
N LEU A 131 3.72 -0.89 15.92
CA LEU A 131 4.03 0.06 14.85
C LEU A 131 3.38 -0.32 13.52
N LEU A 132 3.58 -1.57 13.07
CA LEU A 132 2.99 -2.02 11.81
C LEU A 132 1.47 -2.03 11.86
N ARG A 133 0.86 -2.32 13.02
CA ARG A 133 -0.59 -2.23 13.21
C ARG A 133 -1.08 -0.80 13.08
N ILE A 134 -0.46 0.14 13.79
CA ILE A 134 -0.82 1.56 13.73
C ILE A 134 -0.70 2.10 12.30
N LEU A 135 0.42 1.82 11.62
CA LEU A 135 0.63 2.24 10.24
C LEU A 135 -0.41 1.63 9.30
N SER A 136 -0.69 0.34 9.41
CA SER A 136 -1.66 -0.36 8.54
C SER A 136 -3.09 0.13 8.78
N LEU A 137 -3.50 0.33 10.04
CA LEU A 137 -4.82 0.85 10.38
C LEU A 137 -5.02 2.29 9.88
N ASN A 138 -3.98 3.11 9.90
CA ASN A 138 -4.03 4.46 9.33
C ASN A 138 -4.30 4.44 7.83
N GLU A 139 -3.62 3.57 7.09
CA GLU A 139 -3.85 3.41 5.64
C GLU A 139 -5.27 2.90 5.33
N LEU A 140 -5.80 2.05 6.20
CA LEU A 140 -7.20 1.59 6.15
C LEU A 140 -8.22 2.62 6.68
N ARG A 141 -7.77 3.81 7.12
CA ARG A 141 -8.60 4.87 7.75
C ARG A 141 -9.33 4.43 9.01
N ARG A 142 -8.85 3.38 9.68
CA ARG A 142 -9.33 2.89 10.97
C ARG A 142 -8.60 3.63 12.10
N TRP A 143 -8.71 4.95 12.12
CA TRP A 143 -7.91 5.81 13.01
C TRP A 143 -8.22 5.61 14.48
N ASP A 144 -9.46 5.26 14.83
CA ASP A 144 -9.85 4.98 16.21
C ASP A 144 -9.17 3.71 16.74
N ASP A 145 -9.12 2.66 15.92
CA ASP A 145 -8.40 1.42 16.25
C ASP A 145 -6.89 1.70 16.39
N ALA A 146 -6.34 2.51 15.48
CA ALA A 146 -4.93 2.90 15.52
C ALA A 146 -4.61 3.70 16.79
N ALA A 147 -5.48 4.63 17.18
CA ALA A 147 -5.37 5.42 18.40
C ALA A 147 -5.45 4.55 19.65
N ALA A 148 -6.32 3.54 19.67
CA ALA A 148 -6.44 2.60 20.78
C ALA A 148 -5.17 1.75 20.98
N ILE A 149 -4.50 1.37 19.90
CA ILE A 149 -3.20 0.68 19.96
C ILE A 149 -2.11 1.66 20.41
N ALA A 150 -2.07 2.86 19.82
CA ALA A 150 -1.09 3.88 20.16
C ALA A 150 -1.14 4.26 21.65
N GLY A 151 -2.33 4.43 22.22
CA GLY A 151 -2.51 4.76 23.64
C GLY A 151 -2.09 3.65 24.61
N LYS A 152 -1.98 2.40 24.16
CA LYS A 152 -1.47 1.27 24.97
C LYS A 152 0.03 1.05 24.79
N ALA A 153 0.61 1.56 23.71
CA ALA A 153 2.01 1.41 23.39
C ALA A 153 2.86 2.40 24.20
N GLY A 154 3.30 1.99 25.40
CA GLY A 154 4.07 2.83 26.33
C GLY A 154 5.43 3.33 25.84
N PHE A 155 5.86 2.96 24.63
CA PHE A 155 7.07 3.45 23.98
C PHE A 155 6.81 4.62 23.01
N LEU A 156 5.55 4.97 22.74
CA LEU A 156 5.20 6.08 21.85
C LEU A 156 5.11 7.39 22.61
N SER A 157 5.47 8.49 21.94
CA SER A 157 5.35 9.83 22.52
C SER A 157 3.90 10.33 22.54
N ASP A 158 3.60 11.21 23.49
CA ASP A 158 2.30 11.90 23.59
C ASP A 158 1.91 12.65 22.31
N SER A 159 2.90 13.03 21.48
CA SER A 159 2.68 13.69 20.19
C SER A 159 1.91 12.80 19.20
N VAL A 160 2.04 11.48 19.27
CA VAL A 160 1.27 10.53 18.46
C VAL A 160 -0.19 10.57 18.90
N GLN A 161 -0.45 10.52 20.20
CA GLN A 161 -1.80 10.58 20.75
C GLN A 161 -2.47 11.93 20.45
N TYR A 162 -1.71 13.01 20.48
CA TYR A 162 -2.19 14.34 20.10
C TYR A 162 -2.62 14.42 18.62
N CYS A 163 -1.95 13.69 17.72
CA CYS A 163 -2.39 13.61 16.33
C CYS A 163 -3.79 12.97 16.26
N TYR A 164 -3.98 11.83 16.95
CA TYR A 164 -5.27 11.14 16.99
C TYR A 164 -6.39 11.91 17.69
N ALA A 165 -6.08 12.87 18.57
CA ALA A 165 -7.09 13.79 19.10
C ALA A 165 -7.64 14.77 18.04
N ARG A 166 -6.98 14.88 16.88
CA ARG A 166 -7.29 15.81 15.79
C ARG A 166 -7.45 15.10 14.46
N GLN A 167 -8.21 14.02 14.45
CA GLN A 167 -8.52 13.29 13.22
C GLN A 167 -9.17 14.21 12.17
N PRO A 168 -8.85 14.01 10.89
CA PRO A 168 -9.41 14.83 9.82
C PRO A 168 -10.89 14.50 9.62
N HIS A 169 -11.72 15.54 9.55
CA HIS A 169 -13.11 15.36 9.15
C HIS A 169 -13.21 15.19 7.63
N LEU A 170 -13.68 14.02 7.19
CA LEU A 170 -13.88 13.71 5.78
C LEU A 170 -15.24 14.23 5.29
N LYS A 171 -15.28 14.71 4.05
CA LYS A 171 -16.50 15.17 3.38
C LYS A 171 -17.27 13.98 2.79
N SER A 172 -18.60 14.07 2.72
CA SER A 172 -19.42 13.01 2.13
C SER A 172 -19.52 13.14 0.61
N GLU A 173 -19.18 12.07 -0.12
CA GLU A 173 -19.35 12.01 -1.59
C GLU A 173 -20.84 12.11 -1.96
N ASP A 174 -21.72 11.42 -1.25
CA ASP A 174 -23.18 11.45 -1.48
C ASP A 174 -23.77 12.83 -1.26
N LYS A 175 -23.33 13.55 -0.22
CA LYS A 175 -23.74 14.94 0.00
C LYS A 175 -23.30 15.84 -1.15
N ALA A 176 -22.10 15.62 -1.69
CA ALA A 176 -21.61 16.36 -2.85
C ALA A 176 -22.47 16.09 -4.09
N ALA A 177 -22.82 14.82 -4.32
CA ALA A 177 -23.71 14.42 -5.40
C ALA A 177 -25.08 15.06 -5.26
N TRP A 178 -25.70 14.92 -4.09
CA TRP A 178 -27.01 15.48 -3.78
C TRP A 178 -27.03 16.99 -4.02
N LEU A 179 -26.03 17.72 -3.50
CA LEU A 179 -25.92 19.17 -3.73
C LEU A 179 -25.78 19.50 -5.21
N ALA A 180 -24.99 18.75 -5.97
CA ALA A 180 -24.82 18.97 -7.40
C ALA A 180 -26.08 18.66 -8.22
N THR A 181 -26.92 17.72 -7.79
CA THR A 181 -28.18 17.37 -8.44
C THR A 181 -29.19 18.50 -8.36
N PHE A 182 -29.31 19.16 -7.21
CA PHE A 182 -30.31 20.22 -7.01
C PHE A 182 -29.78 21.62 -7.30
N ILE A 183 -28.48 21.84 -7.10
CA ILE A 183 -27.84 23.13 -7.29
C ILE A 183 -26.68 22.93 -8.27
N PRO A 184 -26.80 23.39 -9.53
CA PRO A 184 -25.69 23.38 -10.47
C PRO A 184 -24.43 23.96 -9.83
N GLY A 185 -23.33 23.20 -9.86
CA GLY A 185 -22.07 23.57 -9.22
C GLY A 185 -22.01 23.41 -7.69
N GLY A 186 -23.13 23.17 -6.98
CA GLY A 186 -23.20 23.07 -5.53
C GLY A 186 -22.23 22.05 -4.92
N GLY A 187 -22.16 20.85 -5.51
CA GLY A 187 -21.19 19.83 -5.09
C GLY A 187 -19.72 20.24 -5.30
N HIS A 188 -19.42 21.07 -6.30
CA HIS A 188 -18.06 21.58 -6.54
C HIS A 188 -17.67 22.62 -5.48
N PHE A 189 -18.59 23.53 -5.11
CA PHE A 189 -18.37 24.44 -3.99
C PHE A 189 -18.17 23.69 -2.68
N TYR A 190 -18.98 22.67 -2.42
CA TYR A 190 -18.81 21.81 -1.26
C TYR A 190 -17.43 21.12 -1.25
N ALA A 191 -16.91 20.70 -2.41
CA ALA A 191 -15.56 20.17 -2.53
C ALA A 191 -14.44 21.24 -2.40
N GLY A 192 -14.77 22.53 -2.34
CA GLY A 192 -13.81 23.64 -2.30
C GLY A 192 -13.25 24.03 -3.68
N ARG A 193 -13.96 23.69 -4.76
CA ARG A 193 -13.57 23.94 -6.16
C ARG A 193 -14.49 24.94 -6.83
N ALA A 194 -14.48 26.18 -6.32
CA ALA A 194 -15.37 27.25 -6.80
C ALA A 194 -15.25 27.52 -8.30
N ALA A 195 -14.03 27.55 -8.84
CA ALA A 195 -13.81 27.78 -10.28
C ALA A 195 -14.42 26.69 -11.17
N GLU A 196 -14.28 25.41 -10.79
CA GLU A 196 -14.91 24.29 -11.51
C GLU A 196 -16.45 24.35 -11.38
N GLY A 197 -16.97 24.78 -10.22
CA GLY A 197 -18.40 25.01 -10.01
C GLY A 197 -18.97 26.08 -10.92
N LEU A 198 -18.31 27.24 -11.01
CA LEU A 198 -18.73 28.34 -11.91
C LEU A 198 -18.66 27.94 -13.38
N ALA A 199 -17.62 27.21 -13.79
CA ALA A 199 -17.51 26.70 -15.16
C ALA A 199 -18.67 25.74 -15.48
N SER A 200 -19.01 24.83 -14.56
CA SER A 200 -20.12 23.90 -14.71
C SER A 200 -21.47 24.63 -14.84
N ILE A 201 -21.71 25.65 -14.02
CA ILE A 201 -22.89 26.51 -14.10
C ILE A 201 -22.95 27.21 -15.47
N GLY A 202 -21.84 27.80 -15.91
CA GLY A 202 -21.77 28.52 -17.18
C GLY A 202 -22.12 27.62 -18.38
N ILE A 203 -21.57 26.41 -18.45
CA ILE A 203 -21.84 25.48 -19.55
C ILE A 203 -23.30 25.02 -19.55
N GLN A 204 -23.87 24.71 -18.37
CA GLN A 204 -25.28 24.36 -18.26
C GLN A 204 -26.19 25.52 -18.67
N ALA A 205 -25.87 26.74 -18.24
CA ALA A 205 -26.60 27.95 -18.60
C ALA A 205 -26.56 28.22 -20.12
N LEU A 206 -25.41 27.98 -20.78
CA LEU A 206 -25.31 28.08 -22.24
C LEU A 206 -26.21 27.08 -22.96
N GLY A 207 -26.27 25.82 -22.48
CA GLY A 207 -27.17 24.80 -23.02
C GLY A 207 -28.64 25.21 -22.88
N VAL A 208 -29.05 25.66 -21.70
CA VAL A 208 -30.42 26.15 -21.45
C VAL A 208 -30.74 27.37 -22.32
N TYR A 209 -29.84 28.35 -22.37
CA TYR A 209 -30.00 29.55 -23.19
C TYR A 209 -30.17 29.21 -24.67
N TYR A 210 -29.29 28.36 -25.21
CA TYR A 210 -29.40 27.88 -26.59
C TYR A 210 -30.73 27.15 -26.85
N GLY A 211 -31.17 26.33 -25.90
CA GLY A 211 -32.46 25.65 -25.95
C GLY A 211 -33.63 26.63 -26.06
N ILE A 212 -33.65 27.67 -25.22
CA ILE A 212 -34.71 28.70 -25.22
C ILE A 212 -34.74 29.47 -26.53
N ILE A 213 -33.60 29.95 -27.02
CA ILE A 213 -33.51 30.70 -28.29
C ILE A 213 -33.95 29.82 -29.47
N SER A 214 -33.48 28.57 -29.52
CA SER A 214 -33.86 27.63 -30.58
C SER A 214 -35.37 27.33 -30.56
N TRP A 215 -35.97 27.22 -29.38
CA TRP A 215 -37.40 27.01 -29.21
C TRP A 215 -38.22 28.20 -29.75
N GLN A 216 -37.83 29.42 -29.40
CA GLN A 216 -38.50 30.65 -29.87
C GLN A 216 -38.45 30.78 -31.41
N GLN A 217 -37.37 30.31 -32.02
CA GLN A 217 -37.18 30.29 -33.48
C GLN A 217 -37.88 29.10 -34.16
N LYS A 218 -38.68 28.29 -33.44
CA LYS A 218 -39.37 27.09 -33.92
C LYS A 218 -38.44 25.94 -34.34
N HIS A 219 -37.17 25.97 -33.93
CA HIS A 219 -36.21 24.87 -34.11
C HIS A 219 -36.30 23.85 -32.98
N TYR A 220 -37.44 23.16 -32.85
CA TYR A 220 -37.74 22.30 -31.70
C TYR A 220 -36.76 21.13 -31.54
N ILE A 221 -36.36 20.49 -32.64
CA ILE A 221 -35.39 19.38 -32.62
C ILE A 221 -34.04 19.85 -32.08
N SER A 222 -33.54 20.99 -32.56
CA SER A 222 -32.28 21.58 -32.09
C SER A 222 -32.35 22.02 -30.64
N ALA A 223 -33.48 22.61 -30.22
CA ALA A 223 -33.70 23.02 -28.83
C ALA A 223 -33.57 21.82 -27.87
N TRP A 224 -34.16 20.68 -28.22
CA TRP A 224 -34.14 19.49 -27.39
C TRP A 224 -32.80 18.75 -27.46
N LEU A 225 -32.31 18.41 -28.65
CA LEU A 225 -31.09 17.62 -28.82
C LEU A 225 -29.84 18.35 -28.38
N VAL A 226 -29.70 19.62 -28.79
CA VAL A 226 -28.48 20.39 -28.51
C VAL A 226 -28.62 21.12 -27.18
N GLY A 227 -29.68 21.93 -27.00
CA GLY A 227 -29.87 22.68 -25.74
C GLY A 227 -30.08 21.76 -24.54
N GLY A 228 -31.12 20.92 -24.62
CA GLY A 228 -31.43 19.92 -23.59
C GLY A 228 -30.32 18.88 -23.41
N GLY A 229 -29.76 18.37 -24.51
CA GLY A 229 -28.67 17.39 -24.46
C GLY A 229 -27.40 17.91 -23.78
N ILE A 230 -26.96 19.13 -24.11
CA ILE A 230 -25.83 19.80 -23.44
C ILE A 230 -26.15 20.00 -21.96
N ALA A 231 -27.27 20.65 -21.64
CA ALA A 231 -27.62 20.93 -20.25
C ALA A 231 -27.68 19.65 -19.40
N GLY A 232 -28.38 18.61 -19.89
CA GLY A 232 -28.53 17.34 -19.19
C GLY A 232 -27.22 16.56 -19.02
N SER A 233 -26.41 16.48 -20.08
CA SER A 233 -25.16 15.72 -20.05
C SER A 233 -24.11 16.38 -19.14
N PHE A 234 -23.98 17.71 -19.20
CA PHE A 234 -23.09 18.45 -18.31
C PHE A 234 -23.59 18.47 -16.86
N HIS A 235 -24.90 18.44 -16.64
CA HIS A 235 -25.48 18.30 -15.30
C HIS A 235 -25.08 16.94 -14.67
N LEU A 236 -25.36 15.82 -15.35
CA LEU A 236 -25.00 14.49 -14.87
C LEU A 236 -23.48 14.30 -14.71
N GLY A 237 -22.70 14.82 -15.66
CA GLY A 237 -21.24 14.85 -15.56
C GLY A 237 -20.76 15.66 -14.35
N GLY A 238 -21.40 16.80 -14.07
CA GLY A 238 -21.13 17.64 -12.91
C GLY A 238 -21.38 16.95 -11.57
N VAL A 239 -22.45 16.14 -11.46
CA VAL A 239 -22.74 15.34 -10.26
C VAL A 239 -21.61 14.34 -9.99
N ARG A 240 -21.21 13.55 -11.00
CA ARG A 240 -20.12 12.58 -10.88
C ARG A 240 -18.79 13.27 -10.57
N ARG A 241 -18.52 14.41 -11.20
CA ARG A 241 -17.30 15.20 -10.95
C ARG A 241 -17.26 15.72 -9.51
N ALA A 242 -18.37 16.16 -8.95
CA ALA A 242 -18.44 16.61 -7.56
C ALA A 242 -18.06 15.50 -6.56
N GLN A 243 -18.54 14.27 -6.78
CA GLN A 243 -18.16 13.11 -5.97
C GLN A 243 -16.65 12.86 -6.03
N GLU A 244 -16.09 12.84 -7.23
CA GLU A 244 -14.66 12.61 -7.44
C GLU A 244 -13.80 13.70 -6.79
N LEU A 245 -14.22 14.97 -6.84
CA LEU A 245 -13.52 16.07 -6.19
C LEU A 245 -13.49 15.92 -4.66
N VAL A 246 -14.59 15.46 -4.05
CA VAL A 246 -14.64 15.15 -2.62
C VAL A 246 -13.77 13.94 -2.29
N ARG A 247 -13.76 12.89 -3.12
CA ARG A 247 -12.87 11.75 -2.96
C ARG A 247 -11.41 12.16 -2.96
N ILE A 248 -10.98 12.95 -3.94
CA ILE A 248 -9.61 13.48 -4.03
C ILE A 248 -9.28 14.33 -2.79
N TYR A 249 -10.21 15.19 -2.34
CA TYR A 249 -10.04 15.98 -1.12
C TYR A 249 -9.83 15.10 0.11
N ASN A 250 -10.68 14.09 0.29
CA ASN A 250 -10.60 13.15 1.41
C ASN A 250 -9.31 12.35 1.40
N ASN A 251 -8.91 11.83 0.24
CA ASN A 251 -7.67 11.07 0.08
C ASN A 251 -6.45 11.93 0.46
N ARG A 252 -6.41 13.20 0.03
CA ARG A 252 -5.34 14.13 0.40
C ARG A 252 -5.32 14.42 1.90
N LYS A 253 -6.48 14.62 2.52
CA LYS A 253 -6.60 14.86 3.96
C LYS A 253 -6.17 13.65 4.78
N ALA A 254 -6.59 12.45 4.38
CA ALA A 254 -6.18 11.19 4.99
C ALA A 254 -4.66 10.97 4.86
N ALA A 255 -4.10 11.14 3.66
CA ALA A 255 -2.66 10.99 3.43
C ALA A 255 -1.83 11.98 4.25
N ALA A 256 -2.24 13.26 4.30
CA ALA A 256 -1.55 14.27 5.10
C ALA A 256 -1.58 13.93 6.61
N PHE A 257 -2.71 13.40 7.09
CA PHE A 257 -2.83 12.93 8.47
C PHE A 257 -1.93 11.71 8.74
N ASN A 258 -1.97 10.70 7.88
CA ASN A 258 -1.15 9.49 8.01
C ASN A 258 0.35 9.82 8.00
N GLU A 259 0.79 10.72 7.11
CA GLU A 259 2.18 11.19 7.08
C GLU A 259 2.57 11.96 8.34
N GLN A 260 1.67 12.80 8.88
CA GLN A 260 1.92 13.45 10.16
C GLN A 260 2.12 12.44 11.29
N VAL A 261 1.26 11.43 11.39
CA VAL A 261 1.40 10.36 12.40
C VAL A 261 2.70 9.59 12.20
N LYS A 262 3.01 9.18 10.97
CA LYS A 262 4.25 8.46 10.63
C LYS A 262 5.50 9.23 11.01
N LEU A 263 5.54 10.53 10.76
CA LEU A 263 6.66 11.39 11.17
C LEU A 263 6.81 11.44 12.70
N GLN A 264 5.71 11.45 13.46
CA GLN A 264 5.78 11.38 14.92
C GLN A 264 6.25 10.01 15.41
N LEU A 265 5.75 8.91 14.81
CA LEU A 265 6.18 7.55 15.13
C LEU A 265 7.69 7.39 14.93
N LEU A 266 8.23 7.90 13.83
CA LEU A 266 9.67 7.83 13.53
C LEU A 266 10.54 8.64 14.51
N ARG A 267 9.99 9.67 15.17
CA ARG A 267 10.69 10.46 16.19
C ARG A 267 10.66 9.82 17.57
N SER A 268 9.78 8.84 17.80
CA SER A 268 9.71 8.09 19.05
C SER A 268 10.82 7.01 19.15
N PHE A 269 11.69 6.90 18.13
CA PHE A 269 12.84 6.01 18.05
C PHE A 269 14.13 6.81 17.88
#